data_AF-A0A081DFT7-F1
#
_entry.id   AF-A0A081DFT7-F1
#
_cell.length_a   1.000
_cell.length_b   1.000
_cell.length_c   1.000
_cell.angle_alpha   90.00
_cell.angle_beta   90.00
_cell.angle_gamma   90.00
#
_symmetry.space_group_name_H-M   'P 1'
#
loop_
_entity.id
_entity.type
_entity.pdbx_description
1 polymer ?
#
loop_
_entity_poly.entity_id
_entity_poly.type
_entity_poly.pdbx_seq_one_letter_code
_entity_poly.pdbx_strand_id
1 'polypeptide(L)'
;MGIFNFSKKEELNYTDFNTMMIDNVYLIKIPKEWNKYESDRFRARTKNKKIDFSITNYGKEISTPDNFGIEDLKNQFLPLFDKFVNEGGYVSNKDLEIGENFIYQSFKVGKETQYYYYTSRVIKNDLRVVIALIIRQIGKLEPKHTELIKDMGKSITHKIA
;
A
#
# COMPACT_ATOMS: atom_id res chain seq x y z
N MET A 1 -39.75 26.03 -1.77
CA MET A 1 -39.28 24.77 -2.39
C MET A 1 -37.78 24.68 -2.19
N GLY A 2 -37.31 23.65 -1.48
CA GLY A 2 -35.91 23.51 -1.10
C GLY A 2 -35.04 23.14 -2.30
N ILE A 3 -33.93 23.85 -2.47
CA ILE A 3 -32.91 23.57 -3.48
C ILE A 3 -32.07 22.41 -2.93
N PHE A 4 -32.32 21.19 -3.43
CA PHE A 4 -31.48 20.03 -3.14
C PHE A 4 -30.12 20.25 -3.79
N ASN A 5 -29.13 20.60 -2.99
CA ASN A 5 -27.74 20.68 -3.41
C ASN A 5 -27.21 19.25 -3.52
N PHE A 6 -27.33 18.64 -4.70
CA PHE A 6 -26.66 17.38 -5.01
C PHE A 6 -25.15 17.63 -5.00
N SER A 7 -24.50 17.39 -3.85
CA SER A 7 -23.05 17.31 -3.79
C SER A 7 -22.59 16.24 -4.77
N LYS A 8 -21.99 16.66 -5.89
CA LYS A 8 -21.27 15.76 -6.81
C LYS A 8 -20.36 14.88 -5.97
N LYS A 9 -20.64 13.58 -5.93
CA LYS A 9 -19.66 12.58 -5.47
C LYS A 9 -18.47 12.74 -6.42
N GLU A 10 -17.35 13.26 -5.93
CA GLU A 10 -16.08 13.18 -6.65
C GLU A 10 -15.75 11.70 -6.83
N GLU A 11 -16.07 11.15 -7.99
CA GLU A 11 -15.56 9.86 -8.42
C GLU A 11 -14.09 10.05 -8.76
N LEU A 12 -13.22 9.68 -7.81
CA LEU A 12 -11.79 9.54 -8.07
C LEU A 12 -11.60 8.44 -9.12
N ASN A 13 -11.31 8.84 -10.36
CA ASN A 13 -10.85 7.98 -11.44
C ASN A 13 -9.33 8.08 -11.52
N TYR A 14 -8.64 7.00 -11.16
CA TYR A 14 -7.18 6.92 -11.17
C TYR A 14 -6.66 6.58 -12.57
N THR A 15 -6.83 7.50 -13.52
CA THR A 15 -6.40 7.29 -14.91
C THR A 15 -4.99 7.80 -15.19
N ASP A 16 -4.49 8.71 -14.34
CA ASP A 16 -3.20 9.36 -14.52
C ASP A 16 -2.25 9.11 -13.32
N PHE A 17 -1.03 8.67 -13.63
CA PHE A 17 0.01 8.40 -12.63
C PHE A 17 1.27 9.24 -12.85
N ASN A 18 1.95 9.56 -11.75
CA ASN A 18 3.32 10.06 -11.71
C ASN A 18 4.25 8.97 -11.21
N THR A 19 5.43 8.84 -11.83
CA THR A 19 6.51 7.99 -11.31
C THR A 19 7.27 8.75 -10.22
N MET A 20 7.38 8.16 -9.04
CA MET A 20 8.07 8.72 -7.89
C MET A 20 9.21 7.81 -7.47
N MET A 21 10.34 8.43 -7.12
CA MET A 21 11.47 7.73 -6.51
C MET A 21 11.29 7.69 -5.00
N ILE A 22 11.41 6.51 -4.42
CA ILE A 22 11.29 6.27 -2.98
C ILE A 22 12.68 5.95 -2.43
N ASP A 23 13.12 6.77 -1.47
CA ASP A 23 14.37 6.64 -0.73
C ASP A 23 15.64 6.43 -1.59
N ASN A 24 15.63 6.88 -2.85
CA ASN A 24 16.66 6.64 -3.87
C ASN A 24 16.88 5.16 -4.23
N VAL A 25 15.92 4.29 -3.92
CA VAL A 25 16.09 2.84 -3.97
C VAL A 25 15.22 2.21 -5.07
N TYR A 26 13.95 2.60 -5.21
CA TYR A 26 13.05 2.13 -6.27
C TYR A 26 12.11 3.23 -6.77
N LEU A 27 11.46 2.96 -7.90
CA LEU A 27 10.44 3.80 -8.53
C LEU A 27 9.06 3.15 -8.33
N ILE A 28 8.04 3.98 -8.15
CA ILE A 28 6.63 3.56 -8.04
C ILE A 28 5.72 4.54 -8.77
N LYS A 29 4.64 4.05 -9.39
CA LYS A 29 3.58 4.91 -9.93
C LYS A 29 2.58 5.25 -8.82
N ILE A 30 2.31 6.53 -8.61
CA ILE A 30 1.26 7.04 -7.70
C ILE A 30 0.30 7.93 -8.49
N PRO A 31 -0.99 8.05 -8.10
CA PRO A 31 -1.91 8.95 -8.78
C PRO A 31 -1.44 10.41 -8.75
N LYS A 32 -1.62 11.14 -9.86
CA LYS A 32 -1.12 12.52 -10.01
C LYS A 32 -1.77 13.51 -9.04
N GLU A 33 -3.00 13.26 -8.66
CA GLU A 33 -3.80 14.13 -7.78
C GLU A 33 -3.43 13.99 -6.30
N TRP A 34 -2.48 13.11 -5.97
CA TRP A 34 -1.97 12.91 -4.61
C TRP A 34 -0.77 13.80 -4.36
N ASN A 35 -0.82 14.54 -3.25
CA ASN A 35 0.24 15.45 -2.86
C ASN A 35 1.12 14.79 -1.80
N LYS A 36 2.41 14.72 -2.07
CA LYS A 36 3.41 14.31 -1.07
C LYS A 36 3.40 15.31 0.09
N TYR A 37 3.59 14.82 1.30
CA TYR A 37 3.83 15.65 2.48
C TYR A 37 5.00 15.13 3.31
N GLU A 38 5.54 15.98 4.17
CA GLU A 38 6.73 15.68 4.97
C GLU A 38 6.42 14.65 6.06
N SER A 39 7.25 13.60 6.16
CA SER A 39 7.14 12.53 7.15
C SER A 39 8.44 11.72 7.20
N ASP A 40 8.57 10.91 8.24
CA ASP A 40 9.59 9.86 8.44
C ASP A 40 9.69 8.81 7.31
N ARG A 41 8.67 8.73 6.46
CA ARG A 41 8.54 7.79 5.34
C ARG A 41 7.84 8.50 4.20
N PHE A 42 7.87 7.94 3.00
CA PHE A 42 7.09 8.53 1.91
C PHE A 42 5.59 8.45 2.22
N ARG A 43 4.93 9.61 2.23
CA ARG A 43 3.48 9.72 2.35
C ARG A 43 2.90 10.67 1.33
N ALA A 44 1.72 10.35 0.85
CA ALA A 44 0.96 11.18 -0.05
C ALA A 44 -0.52 11.15 0.32
N ARG A 45 -1.26 12.21 -0.02
CA ARG A 45 -2.68 12.36 0.35
C ARG A 45 -3.47 13.01 -0.79
N THR A 46 -4.72 12.59 -0.97
CA THR A 46 -5.64 13.26 -1.91
C THR A 46 -5.90 14.72 -1.51
N LYS A 47 -6.22 15.58 -2.49
CA LYS A 47 -6.57 16.99 -2.23
C LYS A 47 -7.67 17.16 -1.17
N ASN A 48 -8.67 16.28 -1.19
CA ASN A 48 -9.79 16.29 -0.24
C ASN A 48 -9.48 15.65 1.13
N LYS A 49 -8.23 15.20 1.36
CA LYS A 49 -7.74 14.62 2.62
C LYS A 49 -8.47 13.37 3.12
N LYS A 50 -9.20 12.68 2.24
CA LYS A 50 -9.96 11.47 2.59
C LYS A 50 -9.16 10.19 2.45
N ILE A 51 -8.10 10.22 1.64
CA ILE A 51 -7.25 9.06 1.36
C ILE A 51 -5.81 9.45 1.65
N ASP A 52 -5.19 8.67 2.52
CA ASP A 52 -3.79 8.71 2.86
C ASP A 52 -3.09 7.49 2.28
N PHE A 53 -1.88 7.71 1.78
CA PHE A 53 -0.99 6.65 1.33
C PHE A 53 0.34 6.79 2.02
N SER A 54 0.88 5.64 2.40
CA SER A 54 2.25 5.53 2.87
C SER A 54 2.93 4.34 2.23
N ILE A 55 4.21 4.51 1.95
CA ILE A 55 5.08 3.43 1.54
C ILE A 55 6.33 3.44 2.43
N THR A 56 6.71 2.27 2.89
CA THR A 56 7.90 2.06 3.71
C THR A 56 8.68 0.90 3.13
N ASN A 57 10.00 1.01 3.09
CA ASN A 57 10.87 -0.11 2.81
C ASN A 57 11.72 -0.45 4.02
N TYR A 58 11.87 -1.74 4.23
CA TYR A 58 12.78 -2.30 5.21
C TYR A 58 13.85 -3.04 4.41
N GLY A 59 15.08 -2.51 4.44
CA GLY A 59 16.22 -3.25 3.91
C GLY A 59 16.41 -4.50 4.75
N LYS A 60 16.37 -5.66 4.12
CA LYS A 60 16.76 -6.91 4.75
C LYS A 60 18.02 -7.36 4.06
N GLU A 61 19.15 -7.27 4.77
CA GLU A 61 20.33 -8.02 4.36
C GLU A 61 19.97 -9.50 4.50
N ILE A 62 19.95 -10.22 3.39
CA ILE A 62 19.70 -11.66 3.42
C ILE A 62 21.07 -12.31 3.32
N SER A 63 21.39 -13.12 4.31
CA SER A 63 22.63 -13.89 4.37
C SER A 63 22.77 -14.90 3.21
N THR A 64 21.66 -15.27 2.56
CA THR A 64 21.61 -16.13 1.37
C THR A 64 20.69 -15.55 0.28
N PRO A 65 21.21 -15.21 -0.91
CA PRO A 65 20.46 -14.51 -1.96
C PRO A 65 19.19 -15.21 -2.44
N ASP A 66 19.16 -16.55 -2.37
CA ASP A 66 18.16 -17.39 -3.05
C ASP A 66 16.87 -17.63 -2.24
N ASN A 67 16.83 -17.28 -0.95
CA ASN A 67 15.79 -17.83 -0.08
C ASN A 67 14.63 -16.88 0.25
N PHE A 68 14.73 -15.57 0.00
CA PHE A 68 13.65 -14.66 0.40
C PHE A 68 12.57 -14.55 -0.68
N GLY A 69 11.49 -15.28 -0.48
CA GLY A 69 10.35 -15.40 -1.39
C GLY A 69 9.02 -15.10 -0.71
N ILE A 70 7.94 -15.64 -1.29
CA ILE A 70 6.58 -15.48 -0.76
C ILE A 70 6.42 -16.12 0.62
N GLU A 71 7.12 -17.22 0.91
CA GLU A 71 7.06 -17.88 2.22
C GLU A 71 7.62 -16.99 3.33
N ASP A 72 8.67 -16.21 3.08
CA ASP A 72 9.16 -15.24 4.06
C ASP A 72 8.16 -14.11 4.32
N LEU A 73 7.50 -13.62 3.26
CA LEU A 73 6.42 -12.64 3.42
C LEU A 73 5.30 -13.23 4.27
N LYS A 74 4.92 -14.50 4.05
CA LYS A 74 3.87 -15.17 4.83
C LYS A 74 4.26 -15.29 6.29
N ASN A 75 5.45 -15.81 6.55
CA ASN A 75 5.99 -16.00 7.90
C ASN A 75 6.11 -14.68 8.66
N GLN A 76 6.37 -13.58 7.96
CA GLN A 76 6.50 -12.27 8.57
C GLN A 76 5.15 -11.57 8.79
N PHE A 77 4.25 -11.59 7.81
CA PHE A 77 3.07 -10.72 7.80
C PHE A 77 1.76 -11.41 8.19
N LEU A 78 1.59 -12.72 7.98
CA LEU A 78 0.36 -13.39 8.43
C LEU A 78 0.23 -13.37 9.96
N PRO A 79 1.28 -13.64 10.76
CA PRO A 79 1.18 -13.49 12.21
C PRO A 79 0.92 -12.05 12.66
N LEU A 80 1.40 -11.07 11.89
CA LEU A 80 1.13 -9.65 12.16
C LEU A 80 -0.36 -9.32 11.93
N PHE A 81 -0.96 -9.86 10.87
CA PHE A 81 -2.40 -9.71 10.60
C PHE A 81 -3.26 -10.37 11.66
N ASP A 82 -2.88 -11.55 12.12
CA ASP A 82 -3.56 -12.21 13.24
C ASP A 82 -3.46 -11.36 14.51
N LYS A 83 -2.28 -10.81 14.80
CA LYS A 83 -2.07 -9.90 15.93
C LYS A 83 -2.94 -8.65 15.84
N PHE A 84 -3.05 -8.02 14.67
CA PHE A 84 -3.92 -6.86 14.46
C PHE A 84 -5.37 -7.14 14.86
N VAL A 85 -5.89 -8.31 14.50
CA VAL A 85 -7.26 -8.72 14.82
C VAL A 85 -7.38 -9.11 16.30
N ASN A 86 -6.43 -9.88 16.83
CA ASN A 86 -6.48 -10.40 18.19
C ASN A 86 -6.31 -9.32 19.26
N GLU A 87 -5.55 -8.26 18.97
CA GLU A 87 -5.42 -7.10 19.87
C GLU A 87 -6.66 -6.17 19.83
N GLY A 88 -7.67 -6.49 19.02
CA GLY A 88 -8.97 -5.82 19.00
C GLY A 88 -9.02 -4.47 18.29
N GLY A 89 -7.90 -4.00 17.74
CA GLY A 89 -7.83 -2.72 17.02
C GLY A 89 -8.33 -2.79 15.57
N TYR A 90 -8.39 -3.99 14.99
CA TYR A 90 -8.65 -4.21 13.56
C TYR A 90 -9.72 -5.26 13.36
N VAL A 91 -10.57 -5.04 12.35
CA VAL A 91 -11.54 -6.04 11.88
C VAL A 91 -11.19 -6.41 10.44
N SER A 92 -10.82 -7.66 10.20
CA SER A 92 -10.51 -8.16 8.86
C SER A 92 -11.74 -8.09 7.95
N ASN A 93 -11.56 -7.63 6.70
CA ASN A 93 -12.60 -7.70 5.67
C ASN A 93 -12.68 -9.08 4.98
N LYS A 94 -11.89 -10.07 5.45
CA LYS A 94 -11.83 -11.45 4.92
C LYS A 94 -11.44 -11.51 3.43
N ASP A 95 -10.55 -10.62 3.02
CA ASP A 95 -10.06 -10.46 1.64
C ASP A 95 -8.55 -10.72 1.52
N LEU A 96 -8.00 -11.61 2.37
CA LEU A 96 -6.61 -12.01 2.28
C LEU A 96 -6.33 -12.60 0.89
N GLU A 97 -5.34 -12.03 0.21
CA GLU A 97 -4.86 -12.50 -1.08
C GLU A 97 -3.34 -12.67 -1.02
N ILE A 98 -2.88 -13.83 -1.44
CA ILE A 98 -1.47 -14.16 -1.52
C ILE A 98 -1.17 -14.41 -2.99
N GLY A 99 -0.39 -13.51 -3.60
CA GLY A 99 0.12 -13.67 -4.95
C GLY A 99 1.49 -14.33 -4.96
N GLU A 100 2.09 -14.41 -6.15
CA GLU A 100 3.42 -14.99 -6.34
C GLU A 100 4.52 -14.26 -5.55
N ASN A 101 4.40 -12.94 -5.43
CA ASN A 101 5.41 -12.09 -4.79
C ASN A 101 4.80 -11.02 -3.88
N PHE A 102 3.54 -11.17 -3.47
CA PHE A 102 2.88 -10.20 -2.59
C PHE A 102 1.86 -10.83 -1.66
N ILE A 103 1.57 -10.11 -0.58
CA ILE A 103 0.47 -10.39 0.33
C ILE A 103 -0.37 -9.12 0.46
N TYR A 104 -1.68 -9.26 0.28
CA TYR A 104 -2.65 -8.20 0.44
C TYR A 104 -3.72 -8.59 1.46
N GLN A 105 -4.12 -7.63 2.29
CA GLN A 105 -5.32 -7.76 3.10
C GLN A 105 -5.82 -6.37 3.49
N SER A 106 -7.14 -6.21 3.60
CA SER A 106 -7.72 -4.99 4.15
C SER A 106 -8.36 -5.20 5.52
N PHE A 107 -8.36 -4.12 6.30
CA PHE A 107 -8.92 -4.09 7.64
C PHE A 107 -9.76 -2.84 7.83
N LYS A 108 -10.83 -2.97 8.60
CA LYS A 108 -11.54 -1.84 9.19
C LYS A 108 -10.90 -1.47 10.52
N VAL A 109 -10.56 -0.19 10.68
CA VAL A 109 -9.91 0.38 11.87
C VAL A 109 -10.68 1.63 12.28
N GLY A 110 -11.51 1.52 13.32
CA GLY A 110 -12.43 2.60 13.70
C GLY A 110 -13.37 2.99 12.54
N LYS A 111 -13.16 4.20 11.99
CA LYS A 111 -13.92 4.75 10.85
C LYS A 111 -13.18 4.61 9.50
N GLU A 112 -11.99 4.04 9.50
CA GLU A 112 -11.16 3.89 8.31
C GLU A 112 -11.21 2.46 7.78
N THR A 113 -11.03 2.32 6.48
CA THR A 113 -10.56 1.09 5.85
C THR A 113 -9.09 1.28 5.48
N GLN A 114 -8.26 0.33 5.90
CA GLN A 114 -6.83 0.31 5.63
C GLN A 114 -6.51 -0.88 4.74
N TYR A 115 -5.84 -0.63 3.63
CA TYR A 115 -5.46 -1.60 2.62
C TYR A 115 -3.97 -1.82 2.73
N TYR A 116 -3.55 -3.04 3.01
CA TYR A 116 -2.14 -3.39 3.14
C TYR A 116 -1.70 -4.21 1.95
N TYR A 117 -0.57 -3.84 1.37
CA TYR A 117 0.08 -4.59 0.31
C TYR A 117 1.56 -4.69 0.64
N TYR A 118 2.02 -5.92 0.86
CA TYR A 118 3.41 -6.23 1.16
C TYR A 118 4.02 -6.98 -0.01
N THR A 119 5.23 -6.60 -0.39
CA THR A 119 5.97 -7.27 -1.45
C THR A 119 7.46 -7.20 -1.17
N SER A 120 8.25 -7.92 -1.95
CA SER A 120 9.70 -7.85 -1.89
C SER A 120 10.31 -7.67 -3.27
N ARG A 121 11.42 -6.93 -3.35
CA ARG A 121 12.14 -6.68 -4.60
C ARG A 121 13.64 -6.83 -4.35
N VAL A 122 14.31 -7.43 -5.33
CA VAL A 122 15.78 -7.43 -5.42
C VAL A 122 16.21 -6.09 -6.03
N ILE A 123 17.16 -5.40 -5.42
CA ILE A 123 17.59 -4.07 -5.86
C ILE A 123 19.03 -4.03 -6.33
N LYS A 124 19.96 -4.70 -5.62
CA LYS A 124 21.37 -4.79 -6.02
C LYS A 124 22.06 -5.93 -5.28
N ASN A 125 22.90 -6.73 -5.95
CA ASN A 125 23.83 -7.71 -5.35
C ASN A 125 23.32 -8.28 -4.01
N ASP A 126 22.21 -9.01 -4.05
CA ASP A 126 21.64 -9.73 -2.90
C ASP A 126 20.90 -8.89 -1.84
N LEU A 127 20.92 -7.56 -1.96
CA LEU A 127 20.05 -6.69 -1.16
C LEU A 127 18.62 -6.78 -1.68
N ARG A 128 17.76 -7.40 -0.86
CA ARG A 128 16.32 -7.35 -1.04
C ARG A 128 15.69 -6.38 -0.06
N VAL A 129 14.71 -5.65 -0.55
CA VAL A 129 13.89 -4.78 0.28
C VAL A 129 12.49 -5.38 0.40
N VAL A 130 11.98 -5.37 1.63
CA VAL A 130 10.56 -5.60 1.89
C VAL A 130 9.88 -4.26 1.81
N ILE A 131 8.84 -4.17 0.99
CA ILE A 131 8.10 -2.93 0.73
C ILE A 131 6.69 -3.12 1.25
N ALA A 132 6.25 -2.19 2.11
CA ALA A 132 4.92 -2.11 2.67
C ALA A 132 4.20 -0.88 2.11
N LEU A 133 3.12 -1.10 1.38
CA LEU A 133 2.21 -0.08 0.89
C LEU A 133 0.97 -0.10 1.77
N ILE A 134 0.52 1.06 2.20
CA ILE A 134 -0.71 1.21 2.99
C ILE A 134 -1.52 2.35 2.41
N ILE A 135 -2.75 2.06 1.97
CA ILE A 135 -3.78 3.08 1.71
C ILE A 135 -4.71 3.11 2.91
N ARG A 136 -5.03 4.30 3.42
CA ARG A 136 -6.01 4.52 4.48
C ARG A 136 -7.10 5.43 3.94
N GLN A 137 -8.33 4.97 3.99
CA GLN A 137 -9.50 5.73 3.56
C GLN A 137 -10.48 5.88 4.71
N ILE A 138 -11.03 7.09 4.91
CA ILE A 138 -12.21 7.25 5.76
C ILE A 138 -13.43 6.65 5.06
N GLY A 139 -14.05 5.65 5.66
CA GLY A 139 -15.24 4.99 5.15
C GLY A 139 -15.11 3.47 5.05
N LYS A 140 -16.03 2.89 4.26
CA LYS A 140 -16.11 1.45 4.02
C LYS A 140 -15.12 1.00 2.95
N LEU A 141 -14.94 -0.32 2.86
CA LEU A 141 -14.20 -0.97 1.79
C LEU A 141 -14.75 -0.56 0.42
N GLU A 142 -13.86 -0.01 -0.41
CA GLU A 142 -14.08 0.30 -1.81
C GLU A 142 -13.16 -0.55 -2.70
N PRO A 143 -13.71 -1.38 -3.62
CA PRO A 143 -12.93 -2.26 -4.49
C PRO A 143 -11.88 -1.54 -5.33
N LYS A 144 -12.17 -0.32 -5.80
CA LYS A 144 -11.22 0.49 -6.58
C LYS A 144 -9.91 0.79 -5.85
N HIS A 145 -9.91 0.84 -4.50
CA HIS A 145 -8.68 1.04 -3.74
C HIS A 145 -7.90 -0.26 -3.53
N THR A 146 -8.59 -1.41 -3.52
CA THR A 146 -7.95 -2.72 -3.63
C THR A 146 -7.23 -2.87 -4.97
N GLU A 147 -7.87 -2.47 -6.07
CA GLU A 147 -7.25 -2.46 -7.39
C GLU A 147 -6.07 -1.48 -7.44
N LEU A 148 -6.29 -0.24 -6.98
CA LEU A 148 -5.25 0.79 -6.96
C LEU A 148 -3.99 0.35 -6.22
N ILE A 149 -4.10 -0.17 -4.99
CA ILE A 149 -2.91 -0.53 -4.21
C ILE A 149 -2.13 -1.67 -4.88
N LYS A 150 -2.84 -2.60 -5.54
CA LYS A 150 -2.21 -3.69 -6.28
C LYS A 150 -1.52 -3.18 -7.54
N ASP A 151 -2.12 -2.27 -8.27
CA ASP A 151 -1.52 -1.66 -9.46
C ASP A 151 -0.28 -0.83 -9.10
N MET A 152 -0.36 -0.06 -8.01
CA MET A 152 0.78 0.64 -7.43
C MET A 152 1.90 -0.34 -7.04
N GLY A 153 1.58 -1.44 -6.36
CA GLY A 153 2.54 -2.48 -5.99
C GLY A 153 3.21 -3.19 -7.18
N LYS A 154 2.44 -3.48 -8.23
CA LYS A 154 2.95 -4.04 -9.50
C LYS A 154 3.85 -3.06 -10.26
N SER A 155 3.61 -1.75 -10.13
CA SER A 155 4.40 -0.73 -10.81
C SER A 155 5.81 -0.52 -10.25
N ILE A 156 6.13 -1.17 -9.12
CA ILE A 156 7.42 -1.00 -8.46
C ILE A 156 8.54 -1.57 -9.34
N THR A 157 9.47 -0.71 -9.70
CA THR A 157 10.63 -1.03 -10.53
C THR A 157 11.91 -0.52 -9.88
N HIS A 158 13.04 -1.19 -10.11
CA HIS A 158 14.33 -0.69 -9.65
C HIS A 158 14.78 0.49 -10.51
N LYS A 159 15.59 1.38 -9.93
CA LYS A 159 16.28 2.40 -10.72
C LYS A 159 17.32 1.67 -11.57
N ILE A 160 17.15 1.68 -12.90
CA ILE A 160 18.25 1.33 -13.80
C ILE A 160 19.24 2.50 -13.71
N ALA A 161 20.43 2.21 -13.18
CA ALA A 161 21.54 3.15 -13.13
C ALA A 161 22.13 3.34 -14.53
#